data_AF-A0A4Q8AI77-F1
#
_entry.id   AF-A0A4Q8AI77-F1
#
_cell.length_a   1.000
_cell.length_b   1.000
_cell.length_c   1.000
_cell.angle_alpha   90.00
_cell.angle_beta   90.00
_cell.angle_gamma   90.00
#
_symmetry.space_group_name_H-M   'P 1'
#
loop_
_entity.id
_entity.type
_entity.pdbx_description
1 polymer ?
#
loop_
_entity_poly.entity_id
_entity_poly.type
_entity_poly.pdbx_seq_one_letter_code
_entity_poly.pdbx_strand_id
1 'polypeptide(L)'
;MASSEGWSIQPEQVATVLTAVNGKAELMGAALATLQADVSSAAAATGNSAAISQALMDFFAQEGPRLEGVSKRIAASLTGASDATSAYVKGDYEMASTSQSLQVELINNPVLPGNGAY
;
A
#
# COMPACT_ATOMS: atom_id res chain seq x y z
N MET A 1 15.18 -27.72 -12.84
CA MET A 1 14.22 -26.94 -13.65
C MET A 1 13.98 -25.66 -12.90
N ALA A 2 14.26 -24.51 -13.51
CA ALA A 2 14.44 -23.22 -12.83
C ALA A 2 13.22 -22.80 -11.99
N SER A 3 13.48 -22.36 -10.76
CA SER A 3 12.52 -21.73 -9.84
C SER A 3 12.02 -20.42 -10.45
N SER A 4 10.71 -20.28 -10.60
CA SER A 4 10.01 -19.11 -11.15
C SER A 4 9.96 -17.95 -10.14
N GLU A 5 11.09 -17.57 -9.56
CA GLU A 5 11.23 -16.33 -8.80
C GLU A 5 11.16 -15.17 -9.81
N GLY A 6 10.01 -14.49 -9.91
CA GLY A 6 10.02 -13.12 -10.44
C GLY A 6 8.79 -12.54 -11.15
N TRP A 7 7.74 -13.30 -11.47
CA TRP A 7 6.62 -12.71 -12.25
C TRP A 7 5.20 -12.87 -11.68
N SER A 8 5.02 -13.64 -10.61
CA SER A 8 3.70 -13.82 -9.98
C SER A 8 3.65 -13.09 -8.64
N ILE A 9 2.67 -12.19 -8.49
CA ILE A 9 2.39 -11.55 -7.19
C ILE A 9 1.84 -12.63 -6.24
N GLN A 10 2.35 -12.66 -5.01
CA GLN A 10 1.89 -13.55 -3.94
C GLN A 10 0.95 -12.77 -2.99
N PRO A 11 -0.39 -12.82 -3.16
CA PRO A 11 -1.31 -11.94 -2.44
C PRO A 11 -1.19 -12.05 -0.91
N GLU A 12 -0.94 -13.25 -0.39
CA GLU A 12 -0.78 -13.52 1.04
C GLU A 12 0.48 -12.86 1.60
N GLN A 13 1.57 -12.85 0.83
CA GLN A 13 2.80 -12.17 1.23
C GLN A 13 2.62 -10.65 1.20
N VAL A 14 1.90 -10.11 0.20
CA VAL A 14 1.56 -8.68 0.16
C VAL A 14 0.69 -8.31 1.37
N ALA A 15 -0.34 -9.09 1.68
CA ALA A 15 -1.18 -8.86 2.86
C ALA A 15 -0.37 -8.86 4.17
N THR A 16 0.61 -9.75 4.29
CA THR A 16 1.53 -9.79 5.44
C THR A 16 2.33 -8.49 5.56
N VAL A 17 2.89 -8.00 4.46
CA VAL A 17 3.64 -6.73 4.44
C VAL A 17 2.73 -5.56 4.77
N LEU A 18 1.55 -5.48 4.15
CA LEU A 18 0.58 -4.40 4.42
C LEU A 18 0.15 -4.37 5.88
N THR A 19 -0.08 -5.53 6.50
CA THR A 19 -0.41 -5.64 7.93
C THR A 19 0.72 -5.12 8.80
N ALA A 20 1.98 -5.49 8.48
CA ALA A 20 3.14 -5.01 9.22
C ALA A 20 3.33 -3.49 9.08
N VAL A 21 3.10 -2.93 7.88
CA VAL A 21 3.17 -1.47 7.67
C VAL A 21 2.06 -0.76 8.42
N ASN A 22 0.83 -1.30 8.41
CA ASN A 22 -0.29 -0.72 9.17
C ASN A 22 0.02 -0.66 10.67
N GLY A 23 0.56 -1.74 11.25
CA GLY A 23 0.98 -1.73 12.66
C GLY A 23 2.03 -0.67 12.98
N LYS A 24 2.98 -0.42 12.07
CA LYS A 24 3.95 0.69 12.22
C LYS A 24 3.30 2.06 12.08
N ALA A 25 2.32 2.21 11.19
CA ALA A 25 1.57 3.44 11.00
C ALA A 25 0.74 3.79 12.25
N GLU A 26 0.13 2.79 12.90
CA GLU A 26 -0.58 2.95 14.17
C GLU A 26 0.36 3.42 15.29
N LEU A 27 1.55 2.84 15.41
CA LEU A 27 2.57 3.28 16.36
C LEU A 27 3.00 4.73 16.11
N MET A 28 3.17 5.12 14.83
CA MET A 28 3.47 6.50 14.47
C MET A 28 2.33 7.46 14.87
N GLY A 29 1.08 7.08 14.62
CA GLY A 29 -0.09 7.85 15.02
C GLY A 29 -0.19 8.03 16.54
N ALA A 30 0.07 6.97 17.30
CA ALA A 30 0.10 7.02 18.76
C ALA A 30 1.20 7.96 19.28
N ALA A 31 2.41 7.89 18.73
CA ALA A 31 3.51 8.78 19.09
C ALA A 31 3.20 10.26 18.75
N LEU A 32 2.55 10.51 17.61
CA LEU A 32 2.15 11.86 17.23
C LEU A 32 1.08 12.44 18.17
N ALA A 33 0.18 11.59 18.67
CA ALA A 33 -0.85 12.01 19.62
C ALA A 33 -0.29 12.43 20.99
N THR A 34 0.82 11.83 21.44
CA THR A 34 1.47 12.22 22.71
C THR A 34 2.39 13.43 22.56
N LEU A 35 2.88 13.70 21.36
CA LEU A 35 3.89 14.71 21.08
C LEU A 35 3.52 16.11 21.61
N GLN A 36 2.28 16.54 21.47
CA GLN A 36 1.87 17.88 21.94
C GLN A 36 1.90 18.01 23.47
N ALA A 37 1.59 16.93 24.19
CA ALA A 37 1.70 16.87 25.64
C ALA A 37 3.17 16.84 26.08
N ASP A 38 4.02 16.11 25.37
CA ASP A 38 5.46 16.02 25.63
C ASP A 38 6.14 17.38 25.47
N VAL A 39 5.74 18.14 24.46
CA VAL A 39 6.26 19.49 24.17
C VAL A 39 5.87 20.48 25.24
N SER A 40 4.60 20.44 25.67
CA SER A 40 4.11 21.29 26.75
C SER A 40 4.84 20.97 28.07
N SER A 41 5.10 19.69 28.33
CA SER A 41 5.85 19.24 29.51
C SER A 41 7.32 19.65 29.47
N ALA A 42 7.96 19.55 28.29
CA ALA A 42 9.33 19.99 28.08
C ALA A 42 9.48 21.51 28.29
N ALA A 43 8.55 22.31 27.75
CA ALA A 43 8.54 23.75 27.97
C ALA A 43 8.43 24.10 29.46
N ALA A 44 7.53 23.44 30.19
CA ALA A 44 7.37 23.63 31.64
C ALA A 44 8.64 23.23 32.42
N ALA A 45 9.30 22.12 32.06
CA ALA A 45 10.52 21.66 32.70
C ALA A 45 11.71 22.63 32.53
N THR A 46 11.72 23.44 31.48
CA THR A 46 12.75 24.48 31.28
C THR A 46 12.50 25.77 32.04
N GLY A 47 11.54 25.78 32.98
CA GLY A 47 11.16 26.97 33.74
C GLY A 47 10.40 28.00 32.89
N ASN A 48 9.73 27.56 31.83
CA ASN A 48 9.01 28.42 30.87
C ASN A 48 9.90 29.49 30.22
N SER A 49 11.13 29.12 29.84
CA SER A 49 11.98 30.01 29.05
C SER A 49 11.31 30.34 27.72
N ALA A 50 10.96 31.62 27.52
CA ALA A 50 10.26 32.08 26.33
C ALA A 50 10.99 31.73 25.02
N ALA A 51 12.34 31.74 25.04
CA ALA A 51 13.14 31.36 23.89
C ALA A 51 13.02 29.87 23.53
N ILE A 52 12.96 29.00 24.54
CA ILE A 52 12.81 27.54 24.33
C ILE A 52 11.40 27.20 23.88
N SER A 53 10.39 27.82 24.50
CA SER A 53 8.99 27.67 24.08
C SER A 53 8.78 28.13 22.64
N GLN A 54 9.38 29.26 22.23
CA GLN A 54 9.28 29.73 20.84
C GLN A 54 9.99 28.78 19.87
N ALA A 55 11.20 28.31 20.19
CA ALA A 55 11.93 27.37 19.34
C ALA A 55 11.18 26.04 19.14
N LEU A 56 10.50 25.54 20.18
CA LEU A 56 9.63 24.37 20.07
C LEU A 56 8.46 24.64 19.13
N MET A 57 7.74 25.76 19.30
CA MET A 57 6.63 26.12 18.42
C MET A 57 7.07 26.26 16.96
N ASP A 58 8.21 26.90 16.71
CA ASP A 58 8.77 27.07 15.36
C ASP A 58 9.13 25.72 14.74
N PHE A 59 9.72 24.80 15.52
CA PHE A 59 9.99 23.44 15.08
C PHE A 59 8.72 22.70 14.65
N PHE A 60 7.63 22.78 15.44
CA PHE A 60 6.36 22.13 15.07
C PHE A 60 5.66 22.79 13.88
N ALA A 61 5.75 24.12 13.77
CA ALA A 61 5.24 24.83 12.60
C ALA A 61 5.93 24.35 11.31
N GLN A 62 7.22 23.98 11.39
CA GLN A 62 8.02 23.55 10.25
C GLN A 62 7.91 22.04 9.97
N GLU A 63 7.98 21.21 11.02
CA GLU A 63 8.03 19.74 10.90
C GLU A 63 6.63 19.08 10.91
N GLY A 64 5.61 19.75 11.47
CA GLY A 64 4.24 19.26 11.51
C GLY A 64 3.68 18.86 10.12
N PRO A 65 3.78 19.73 9.10
CA PRO A 65 3.37 19.40 7.73
C PRO A 65 4.16 18.22 7.14
N ARG A 66 5.44 18.07 7.51
CA ARG A 66 6.26 16.94 7.05
C ARG A 66 5.81 15.63 7.66
N LEU A 67 5.50 15.61 8.96
CA LEU A 67 4.96 14.44 9.66
C LEU A 67 3.62 14.01 9.08
N GLU A 68 2.71 14.97 8.85
CA GLU A 68 1.43 14.70 8.19
C GLU A 68 1.63 14.17 6.76
N GLY A 69 2.58 14.73 6.02
CA GLY A 69 2.96 14.27 4.69
C GLY A 69 3.54 12.85 4.67
N VAL A 70 4.20 12.40 5.73
CA VAL A 70 4.63 11.00 5.88
C VAL A 70 3.43 10.08 6.05
N SER A 71 2.51 10.41 6.96
CA SER A 71 1.29 9.60 7.17
C SER A 71 0.45 9.46 5.91
N LYS A 72 0.26 10.56 5.16
CA LYS A 72 -0.45 10.54 3.87
C LYS A 72 0.24 9.65 2.84
N ARG A 73 1.57 9.68 2.76
CA ARG A 73 2.34 8.81 1.85
C ARG A 73 2.23 7.35 2.24
N ILE A 74 2.30 7.02 3.53
CA ILE A 74 2.12 5.65 4.02
C ILE A 74 0.74 5.14 3.59
N ALA A 75 -0.33 5.90 3.88
CA ALA A 75 -1.69 5.53 3.50
C ALA A 75 -1.83 5.32 1.98
N ALA A 76 -1.33 6.26 1.17
CA ALA A 76 -1.36 6.15 -0.28
C ALA A 76 -0.59 4.92 -0.80
N SER A 77 0.55 4.58 -0.20
CA SER A 77 1.32 3.38 -0.55
C SER A 77 0.59 2.10 -0.19
N LEU A 78 -0.07 2.02 0.98
CA LEU A 78 -0.88 0.86 1.35
C LEU A 78 -2.01 0.64 0.35
N THR A 79 -2.78 1.70 0.04
CA THR A 79 -3.89 1.63 -0.93
C THR A 79 -3.40 1.24 -2.31
N GLY A 80 -2.32 1.86 -2.81
CA GLY A 80 -1.77 1.52 -4.12
C GLY A 80 -1.33 0.06 -4.24
N ALA A 81 -0.72 -0.49 -3.18
CA ALA A 81 -0.29 -1.88 -3.15
C ALA A 81 -1.47 -2.86 -3.02
N SER A 82 -2.49 -2.55 -2.21
CA SER A 82 -3.71 -3.36 -2.14
C SER A 82 -4.45 -3.37 -3.48
N ASP A 83 -4.62 -2.22 -4.10
CA ASP A 83 -5.35 -2.06 -5.36
C ASP A 83 -4.64 -2.79 -6.50
N ALA A 84 -3.31 -2.68 -6.58
CA ALA A 84 -2.52 -3.40 -7.56
C ALA A 84 -2.65 -4.93 -7.40
N THR A 85 -2.68 -5.42 -6.15
CA THR A 85 -2.84 -6.85 -5.86
C THR A 85 -4.24 -7.33 -6.23
N SER A 86 -5.28 -6.56 -5.91
CA SER A 86 -6.65 -6.86 -6.33
C SER A 86 -6.83 -6.84 -7.85
N ALA A 87 -6.20 -5.89 -8.54
CA ALA A 87 -6.21 -5.81 -10.00
C ALA A 87 -5.52 -7.01 -10.64
N TYR A 88 -4.39 -7.46 -10.09
CA TYR A 88 -3.67 -8.66 -10.54
C TYR A 88 -4.57 -9.91 -10.43
N VAL A 89 -5.13 -10.17 -9.25
CA VAL A 89 -6.02 -11.33 -9.01
C VAL A 89 -7.25 -11.29 -9.92
N LYS A 90 -7.84 -10.10 -10.10
CA LYS A 90 -8.97 -9.92 -11.02
C LYS A 90 -8.60 -10.23 -12.47
N GLY A 91 -7.44 -9.76 -12.94
CA GLY A 91 -6.94 -10.04 -14.28
C GLY A 91 -6.73 -11.54 -14.53
N ASP A 92 -6.21 -12.28 -13.54
CA ASP A 92 -6.06 -13.73 -13.64
C ASP A 92 -7.42 -14.44 -13.83
N TYR A 93 -8.45 -14.02 -13.10
CA TYR A 93 -9.80 -14.57 -13.28
C TYR A 93 -10.40 -14.22 -14.65
N GLU A 94 -10.19 -13.01 -15.15
CA GLU A 94 -10.66 -12.59 -16.48
C GLU A 94 -9.98 -13.37 -17.61
N MET A 95 -8.66 -13.59 -17.54
CA MET A 95 -7.93 -14.40 -18.51
C MET A 95 -8.35 -15.87 -18.46
N ALA A 96 -8.60 -16.42 -17.27
CA ALA A 96 -9.11 -17.78 -17.10
C ALA A 96 -10.51 -17.95 -17.69
N SER A 97 -11.43 -17.02 -17.41
CA SER A 97 -12.80 -17.03 -17.94
C SER A 97 -12.82 -16.90 -19.47
N THR A 98 -11.99 -16.02 -20.02
CA THR A 98 -11.88 -15.84 -21.48
C THR A 98 -11.35 -17.11 -22.15
N SER A 99 -10.31 -17.72 -21.58
CA SER A 99 -9.73 -18.97 -22.11
C SER A 99 -10.74 -20.12 -22.09
N GLN A 100 -11.51 -20.25 -21.00
CA GLN A 100 -12.58 -21.26 -20.91
C GLN A 100 -13.67 -21.02 -21.94
N SER A 101 -14.09 -19.76 -22.13
CA SER A 101 -15.12 -19.41 -23.12
C SER A 101 -14.67 -19.74 -24.54
N LEU A 102 -13.43 -19.41 -24.89
CA LEU A 102 -12.83 -19.75 -26.20
C LEU A 102 -12.71 -21.27 -26.40
N GLN A 103 -12.35 -22.02 -25.36
CA GLN A 103 -12.27 -23.48 -25.42
C GLN A 103 -13.65 -24.10 -25.71
N VAL A 104 -14.69 -23.61 -25.04
CA VAL A 104 -16.08 -24.06 -25.26
C VAL A 104 -16.55 -23.69 -26.68
N GLU A 105 -16.20 -22.50 -27.17
CA GLU A 105 -16.53 -22.06 -28.53
C GLU A 105 -15.87 -22.97 -29.59
N LEU A 106 -14.59 -23.33 -29.42
CA LEU A 106 -13.88 -24.25 -30.32
C LEU A 106 -14.51 -25.66 -30.34
N ILE A 107 -15.04 -26.13 -29.20
CA ILE A 107 -15.74 -27.42 -29.12
C ILE A 107 -17.11 -27.35 -29.82
N ASN A 108 -17.86 -26.26 -29.62
CA ASN A 108 -19.21 -26.11 -30.15
C ASN A 108 -19.26 -25.74 -31.64
N ASN A 109 -18.23 -25.06 -32.15
CA ASN A 109 -18.07 -24.72 -33.56
C ASN A 109 -16.65 -25.06 -34.03
N PRO A 110 -16.37 -26.34 -34.35
CA PRO A 110 -15.06 -26.74 -34.81
C PRO A 110 -14.84 -26.21 -36.23
N VAL A 111 -14.31 -25.00 -36.37
CA VAL A 111 -13.63 -24.60 -37.61
C VAL A 111 -12.38 -25.45 -37.68
N LEU A 112 -12.49 -26.65 -38.27
CA LEU A 112 -11.35 -27.47 -38.62
C LEU A 112 -10.52 -26.66 -39.64
N PRO A 113 -9.27 -26.26 -39.33
CA PRO A 113 -8.40 -25.68 -40.34
C PRO A 113 -8.03 -26.82 -41.31
N GLY A 114 -8.75 -26.90 -42.43
CA GLY A 114 -8.43 -27.90 -43.46
C GLY A 114 -9.52 -28.31 -44.45
N ASN A 115 -10.76 -27.82 -44.38
CA ASN A 115 -11.80 -28.24 -45.35
C ASN A 115 -12.15 -27.17 -46.40
N GLY A 116 -11.14 -26.45 -46.89
CA GLY A 116 -11.24 -25.54 -48.02
C GLY A 116 -10.28 -25.93 -49.14
N ALA A 117 -10.84 -26.61 -50.15
CA ALA A 117 -10.40 -26.70 -51.55
C ALA A 117 -8.91 -26.96 -51.86
N TYR A 118 -8.62 -28.20 -52.29
CA TYR A 118 -7.78 -28.49 -53.46
C TYR A 118 -8.53 -29.47 -54.36
#